data_AF-A0A260ZGW2-F1
#
_entry.id   AF-A0A260ZGW2-F1
#
_cell.length_a   1.000
_cell.length_b   1.000
_cell.length_c   1.000
_cell.angle_alpha   90.00
_cell.angle_beta   90.00
_cell.angle_gamma   90.00
#
_symmetry.space_group_name_H-M   'P 1'
#
loop_
_entity.id
_entity.type
_entity.pdbx_description
1 polymer ?
#
loop_
_entity_poly.entity_id
_entity_poly.type
_entity_poly.pdbx_seq_one_letter_code
_entity_poly.pdbx_strand_id
1 'polypeptide(L)'
;METPVSGRNQLQKLANGFGGFTSQVSVKFLKTMSKDETADCWEYYITTTARWLTFFDEFRLLPDELQLKIALAVWHVWGRLEKHAITALLRKQNLFSDRHMVVVGRNVLINLEEFDYDHTWLTKYPPEQVEL
;
A
#
# COMPACT_ATOMS: atom_id res chain seq x y z
N MET A 1 6.68 -12.69 -21.19
CA MET A 1 6.92 -13.71 -20.15
C MET A 1 7.87 -13.10 -19.15
N GLU A 2 7.39 -12.78 -17.94
CA GLU A 2 8.24 -12.27 -16.86
C GLU A 2 9.17 -13.40 -16.38
N THR A 3 10.44 -13.10 -16.17
CA THR A 3 11.45 -14.06 -15.72
C THR A 3 11.12 -14.54 -14.31
N PRO A 4 11.24 -15.85 -13.97
CA PRO A 4 10.99 -16.32 -12.61
C PRO A 4 11.89 -15.61 -11.61
N VAL A 5 11.31 -15.03 -10.56
CA VAL A 5 12.08 -14.45 -9.46
C VAL A 5 12.84 -15.57 -8.75
N SER A 6 14.17 -15.57 -8.89
CA SER A 6 15.05 -16.60 -8.31
C SER A 6 15.47 -16.21 -6.90
N GLY A 7 15.57 -17.19 -6.01
CA GLY A 7 15.98 -17.02 -4.61
C GLY A 7 16.33 -18.37 -3.99
N ARG A 8 17.24 -18.37 -3.01
CA ARG A 8 17.72 -19.59 -2.33
C ARG A 8 16.66 -20.22 -1.42
N ASN A 9 15.66 -19.45 -1.01
CA ASN A 9 14.52 -19.87 -0.22
C ASN A 9 13.32 -18.97 -0.52
N GLN A 10 12.14 -19.33 0.01
CA GLN A 10 10.90 -18.60 -0.25
C GLN A 10 10.92 -17.15 0.24
N LEU A 11 11.55 -16.88 1.39
CA LEU A 11 11.69 -15.51 1.90
C LEU A 11 12.52 -14.64 0.95
N GLN A 12 13.59 -15.19 0.39
CA GLN A 12 14.41 -14.47 -0.57
C GLN A 12 13.66 -14.22 -1.89
N LYS A 13 12.80 -15.14 -2.34
CA LYS A 13 11.94 -14.91 -3.51
C LYS A 13 10.95 -13.77 -3.28
N LEU A 14 10.30 -13.76 -2.12
CA LEU A 14 9.40 -12.66 -1.72
C LEU A 14 10.15 -11.33 -1.60
N ALA A 15 11.34 -11.32 -1.02
CA ALA A 15 12.17 -10.12 -0.90
C ALA A 15 12.62 -9.59 -2.27
N ASN A 16 13.06 -10.48 -3.16
CA ASN A 16 13.48 -10.11 -4.52
C ASN A 16 12.30 -9.63 -5.37
N GLY A 17 11.15 -10.28 -5.26
CA GLY A 17 9.93 -9.93 -5.98
C GLY A 17 9.28 -8.63 -5.49
N PHE A 18 9.58 -8.22 -4.27
CA PHE A 18 9.23 -6.88 -3.79
C PHE A 18 10.03 -5.78 -4.53
N GLY A 19 11.26 -6.07 -4.97
CA GLY A 19 12.12 -5.10 -5.65
C GLY A 19 12.75 -4.03 -4.74
N GLY A 20 12.39 -4.01 -3.45
CA GLY A 20 12.84 -3.01 -2.49
C GLY A 20 12.30 -1.60 -2.79
N PHE A 21 12.55 -0.66 -1.87
CA PHE A 21 12.37 0.76 -2.19
C PHE A 21 13.62 1.25 -2.93
N THR A 22 13.45 1.79 -4.14
CA THR A 22 14.52 2.53 -4.80
C THR A 22 14.94 3.70 -3.93
N SER A 23 16.21 4.11 -3.98
CA SER A 23 16.73 5.24 -3.21
C SER A 23 16.02 6.57 -3.49
N GLN A 24 15.20 6.64 -4.55
CA GLN A 24 14.31 7.76 -4.83
C GLN A 24 12.87 7.24 -4.92
N VAL A 25 12.04 7.61 -3.95
CA VAL A 25 10.59 7.43 -4.00
C VAL A 25 9.97 8.80 -4.25
N SER A 26 9.26 8.94 -5.35
CA SER A 26 8.50 10.15 -5.66
C SER A 26 7.13 10.06 -5.01
N VAL A 27 6.73 11.11 -4.31
CA VAL A 27 5.40 11.24 -3.69
C VAL A 27 4.66 12.46 -4.20
N LYS A 28 3.34 12.35 -4.29
CA LYS A 28 2.43 13.44 -4.63
C LYS A 28 1.78 13.93 -3.35
N PHE A 29 1.90 15.22 -3.06
CA PHE A 29 1.15 15.84 -1.97
C PHE A 29 -0.31 16.02 -2.37
N LEU A 30 -1.24 15.58 -1.52
CA LEU A 30 -2.67 15.81 -1.67
C LEU A 30 -3.23 16.48 -0.42
N LYS A 31 -4.08 17.49 -0.62
CA LYS A 31 -4.88 18.10 0.45
C LYS A 31 -6.20 17.39 0.66
N THR A 32 -6.77 16.84 -0.42
CA THR A 32 -8.03 16.13 -0.39
C THR A 32 -7.91 14.77 -1.06
N MET A 33 -8.75 13.83 -0.65
CA MET A 33 -8.86 12.51 -1.27
C MET A 33 -10.31 12.04 -1.22
N SER A 34 -10.76 11.42 -2.31
CA SER A 34 -12.14 10.98 -2.48
C SER A 34 -12.20 9.50 -2.87
N LYS A 35 -13.36 9.07 -3.35
CA LYS A 35 -13.60 7.71 -3.86
C LYS A 35 -12.58 7.29 -4.92
N ASP A 36 -12.28 8.16 -5.86
CA ASP A 36 -11.50 7.78 -7.05
C ASP A 36 -10.04 7.50 -6.67
N GLU A 37 -9.41 8.38 -5.89
CA GLU A 37 -8.06 8.12 -5.37
C GLU A 37 -8.02 6.91 -4.43
N THR A 38 -9.10 6.68 -3.67
CA THR A 38 -9.20 5.54 -2.76
C THR A 38 -9.30 4.22 -3.52
N ALA A 39 -10.14 4.18 -4.55
CA ALA A 39 -10.30 3.03 -5.42
C ALA A 39 -9.00 2.69 -6.16
N ASP A 40 -8.30 3.70 -6.72
CA ASP A 40 -6.98 3.50 -7.34
C ASP A 40 -5.97 2.91 -6.35
N CYS A 41 -5.93 3.42 -5.12
CA CYS A 41 -5.07 2.87 -4.07
C CYS A 41 -5.42 1.41 -3.76
N TRP A 42 -6.71 1.08 -3.61
CA TRP A 42 -7.14 -0.29 -3.33
C TRP A 42 -6.81 -1.25 -4.47
N GLU A 43 -7.10 -0.87 -5.71
CA GLU A 43 -6.77 -1.66 -6.90
C GLU A 43 -5.26 -1.94 -6.99
N TYR A 44 -4.43 -0.91 -6.78
CA TYR A 44 -2.98 -1.05 -6.74
C TYR A 44 -2.54 -2.05 -5.67
N TYR A 45 -3.01 -1.91 -4.43
CA TYR A 45 -2.55 -2.76 -3.32
C TYR A 45 -3.04 -4.20 -3.46
N ILE A 46 -4.31 -4.42 -3.81
CA ILE A 46 -4.85 -5.77 -4.02
C ILE A 46 -4.05 -6.48 -5.10
N THR A 47 -3.86 -5.82 -6.26
CA THR A 47 -3.15 -6.42 -7.40
C THR A 47 -1.67 -6.65 -7.09
N THR A 48 -1.01 -5.68 -6.45
CA THR A 48 0.41 -5.79 -6.10
C THR A 48 0.66 -6.87 -5.06
N THR A 49 -0.18 -6.97 -4.02
CA THR A 49 -0.06 -8.03 -3.01
C THR A 49 -0.37 -9.39 -3.61
N ALA A 50 -1.41 -9.52 -4.44
CA ALA A 50 -1.71 -10.78 -5.12
C ALA A 50 -0.53 -11.24 -5.98
N ARG A 51 0.05 -10.34 -6.80
CA ARG A 51 1.25 -10.63 -7.59
C ARG A 51 2.44 -11.02 -6.70
N TRP A 52 2.69 -10.27 -5.63
CA TRP A 52 3.80 -10.54 -4.72
C TRP A 52 3.71 -11.91 -4.06
N LEU A 53 2.51 -12.35 -3.66
CA LEU A 53 2.26 -13.68 -3.11
C LEU A 53 2.58 -14.79 -4.12
N THR A 54 2.45 -14.56 -5.43
CA THR A 54 2.81 -15.57 -6.44
C THR A 54 4.30 -15.90 -6.50
N PHE A 55 5.17 -15.08 -5.89
CA PHE A 55 6.60 -15.40 -5.77
C PHE A 55 6.89 -16.45 -4.69
N PHE A 56 5.91 -16.75 -3.82
CA PHE A 56 5.94 -17.88 -2.90
C PHE A 56 5.42 -19.13 -3.62
N ASP A 57 6.28 -20.13 -3.83
CA ASP A 57 5.91 -21.27 -4.70
C ASP A 57 4.70 -22.03 -4.18
N GLU A 58 4.64 -22.26 -2.87
CA GLU A 58 3.60 -23.04 -2.22
C GLU A 58 2.25 -22.31 -2.24
N PHE A 59 2.25 -20.97 -2.39
CA PHE A 59 1.01 -20.20 -2.55
C PHE A 59 0.34 -20.55 -3.87
N ARG A 60 1.13 -20.74 -4.94
CA ARG A 60 0.63 -21.13 -6.27
C ARG A 60 0.06 -22.54 -6.33
N LEU A 61 0.34 -23.37 -5.31
CA LEU A 61 -0.19 -24.72 -5.19
C LEU A 61 -1.54 -24.76 -4.45
N LEU A 62 -1.97 -23.65 -3.84
CA LEU A 62 -3.25 -23.59 -3.15
C LEU A 62 -4.41 -23.53 -4.15
N PRO A 63 -5.61 -24.02 -3.78
CA PRO A 63 -6.81 -23.78 -4.58
C PRO A 63 -7.06 -22.28 -4.80
N ASP A 64 -7.56 -21.90 -5.97
CA ASP A 64 -7.79 -20.49 -6.34
C ASP A 64 -8.64 -19.73 -5.31
N GLU A 65 -9.66 -20.37 -4.75
CA GLU A 65 -10.49 -19.80 -3.69
C GLU A 65 -9.68 -19.42 -2.45
N LEU A 66 -8.70 -20.26 -2.07
CA LEU A 66 -7.85 -20.02 -0.92
C LEU A 66 -6.80 -18.95 -1.23
N GLN A 67 -6.25 -18.94 -2.45
CA GLN A 67 -5.36 -17.87 -2.90
C GLN A 67 -6.05 -16.50 -2.81
N LEU A 68 -7.30 -16.40 -3.29
CA LEU A 68 -8.09 -15.17 -3.23
C LEU A 68 -8.38 -14.75 -1.78
N LYS A 69 -8.81 -15.70 -0.92
CA LYS A 69 -9.06 -15.43 0.50
C LYS A 69 -7.83 -14.87 1.21
N ILE A 70 -6.65 -15.44 0.95
CA ILE A 70 -5.39 -14.95 1.52
C ILE A 70 -5.06 -13.56 0.98
N ALA A 71 -5.16 -13.34 -0.34
CA ALA A 71 -4.88 -12.03 -0.93
C ALA A 71 -5.77 -10.93 -0.34
N LEU A 72 -7.09 -11.19 -0.23
CA LEU A 72 -8.07 -10.27 0.36
C LEU A 72 -7.83 -10.02 1.87
N ALA A 73 -7.24 -10.95 2.59
CA ALA A 73 -6.89 -10.78 4.00
C ALA A 73 -5.55 -10.05 4.23
N VAL A 74 -4.62 -10.13 3.27
CA VAL A 74 -3.24 -9.63 3.45
C VAL A 74 -3.01 -8.25 2.85
N TRP A 75 -3.70 -7.87 1.77
CA TRP A 75 -3.38 -6.66 0.99
C TRP A 75 -3.34 -5.38 1.83
N HIS A 76 -4.25 -5.22 2.79
CA HIS A 76 -4.30 -4.02 3.62
C HIS A 76 -3.13 -3.95 4.62
N VAL A 77 -2.66 -5.11 5.13
CA VAL A 77 -1.51 -5.19 6.03
C VAL A 77 -0.25 -4.80 5.26
N TRP A 78 -0.11 -5.38 4.07
CA TRP A 78 0.98 -5.06 3.16
C TRP A 78 1.01 -3.56 2.82
N GLY A 79 -0.13 -2.99 2.41
CA GLY A 79 -0.22 -1.57 2.09
C GLY A 79 0.10 -0.66 3.27
N ARG A 80 -0.26 -1.04 4.51
CA ARG A 80 0.12 -0.28 5.71
C ARG A 80 1.62 -0.31 5.97
N LEU A 81 2.25 -1.48 5.82
CA LEU A 81 3.71 -1.62 5.99
C LEU A 81 4.48 -0.80 4.96
N GLU A 82 4.05 -0.83 3.69
CA GLU A 82 4.66 -0.03 2.62
C GLU A 82 4.60 1.47 2.93
N LYS A 83 3.42 1.99 3.29
CA LYS A 83 3.21 3.42 3.64
C LYS A 83 4.11 3.87 4.79
N HIS A 84 4.25 3.06 5.83
CA HIS A 84 5.16 3.36 6.94
C HIS A 84 6.63 3.35 6.50
N ALA A 85 7.02 2.36 5.70
CA ALA A 85 8.40 2.27 5.20
C ALA A 85 8.75 3.46 4.30
N ILE A 86 7.85 3.87 3.39
CA ILE A 86 8.05 5.06 2.56
C ILE A 86 8.11 6.32 3.43
N THR A 87 7.18 6.49 4.39
CA THR A 87 7.21 7.64 5.30
C THR A 87 8.55 7.73 6.04
N ALA A 88 9.07 6.61 6.56
CA ALA A 88 10.36 6.54 7.22
C ALA A 88 11.54 6.86 6.27
N LEU A 89 11.47 6.37 5.02
CA LEU A 89 12.47 6.66 4.00
C LEU A 89 12.54 8.14 3.66
N LEU A 90 11.40 8.79 3.42
CA LEU A 90 11.33 10.22 3.10
C LEU A 90 11.85 11.10 4.26
N ARG A 91 11.55 10.70 5.52
CA ARG A 91 12.11 11.34 6.72
C ARG A 91 13.63 11.18 6.80
N LYS A 92 14.15 9.97 6.56
CA LYS A 92 15.59 9.71 6.51
C LYS A 92 16.30 10.54 5.44
N GLN A 93 15.60 10.88 4.36
CA GLN A 93 16.10 11.72 3.27
C GLN A 93 15.94 13.22 3.52
N ASN A 94 15.40 13.62 4.68
CA ASN A 94 15.10 15.01 5.03
C ASN A 94 14.19 15.73 4.02
N LEU A 95 13.30 14.99 3.34
CA LEU A 95 12.34 15.60 2.40
C LEU A 95 11.23 16.37 3.12
N PHE A 96 10.96 16.03 4.37
CA PHE A 96 10.14 16.81 5.30
C PHE A 96 10.53 16.49 6.74
N SER A 97 10.35 17.46 7.63
CA SER A 97 10.59 17.33 9.08
C SER A 97 9.30 17.38 9.91
N ASP A 98 8.18 17.77 9.30
CA ASP A 98 6.89 17.80 9.95
C ASP A 98 6.42 16.38 10.33
N ARG A 99 6.05 16.20 11.59
CA ARG A 99 5.58 14.93 12.16
C ARG A 99 4.21 14.52 11.62
N HIS A 100 3.40 15.48 11.17
CA HIS A 100 2.05 15.27 10.64
C HIS A 100 2.06 14.87 9.17
N MET A 101 3.21 15.00 8.50
CA MET A 101 3.40 14.56 7.13
C MET A 101 3.61 13.04 7.07
N VAL A 102 2.69 12.33 6.40
CA VAL A 102 2.67 10.86 6.29
C VAL A 102 2.16 10.40 4.93
N VAL A 103 2.63 9.23 4.48
CA VAL A 103 2.11 8.59 3.28
C VAL A 103 0.89 7.74 3.63
N VAL A 104 -0.24 7.94 2.94
CA VAL A 104 -1.52 7.26 3.22
C VAL A 104 -2.07 6.42 2.07
N GLY A 105 -1.53 6.58 0.88
CA GLY A 105 -1.91 5.85 -0.33
C GLY A 105 -0.70 5.47 -1.17
N ARG A 106 -0.94 5.08 -2.42
CA ARG A 106 0.12 4.78 -3.39
C ARG A 106 0.93 6.06 -3.68
N ASN A 107 2.03 6.25 -2.97
CA ASN A 107 2.87 7.45 -3.04
C ASN A 107 2.12 8.77 -2.78
N VAL A 108 1.04 8.72 -2.00
CA VAL A 108 0.24 9.91 -1.62
C VAL A 108 0.72 10.40 -0.26
N LEU A 109 1.31 11.59 -0.23
CA LEU A 109 1.74 12.30 0.97
C LEU A 109 0.64 13.29 1.39
N ILE A 110 0.31 13.34 2.68
CA ILE A 110 -0.66 14.28 3.23
C ILE A 110 -0.10 14.93 4.49
N ASN A 111 -0.69 16.04 4.91
CA ASN A 111 -0.55 16.57 6.27
C ASN A 111 -1.80 16.16 7.06
N LEU A 112 -1.66 15.37 8.12
CA LEU A 112 -2.79 14.88 8.92
C LEU A 112 -3.64 16.00 9.55
N GLU A 113 -3.11 17.20 9.75
CA GLU A 113 -3.86 18.32 10.34
C GLU A 113 -4.64 19.13 9.29
N GLU A 114 -4.21 19.10 8.02
CA GLU A 114 -4.83 19.87 6.93
C GLU A 114 -5.62 18.99 5.94
N PHE A 115 -5.49 17.67 6.06
CA PHE A 115 -6.06 16.73 5.11
C PHE A 115 -7.56 16.56 5.30
N ASP A 116 -8.29 16.67 4.19
CA ASP A 116 -9.72 16.46 4.12
C ASP A 116 -10.06 15.20 3.33
N TYR A 117 -10.90 14.33 3.88
CA TYR A 117 -11.27 13.05 3.29
C TYR A 117 -12.76 12.97 3.05
N ASP A 118 -13.16 13.00 1.78
CA ASP A 118 -14.54 12.76 1.41
C ASP A 118 -14.88 11.28 1.64
N HIS A 119 -15.62 11.01 2.71
CA HIS A 119 -16.11 9.70 3.10
C HIS A 119 -17.60 9.52 2.81
N THR A 120 -18.27 10.50 2.20
CA THR A 120 -19.74 10.47 1.94
C THR A 120 -20.16 9.32 1.03
N TRP A 121 -19.22 8.79 0.24
CA TRP A 121 -19.43 7.61 -0.61
C TRP A 121 -19.25 6.29 0.13
N LEU A 122 -18.53 6.27 1.26
CA LEU A 122 -18.18 5.06 2.00
C LEU A 122 -19.27 4.68 3.01
N THR A 123 -20.01 5.68 3.50
CA THR A 123 -21.02 5.52 4.53
C THR A 123 -22.17 6.49 4.35
N LYS A 124 -23.34 6.11 4.87
CA LYS A 124 -24.52 6.99 4.93
C LYS A 124 -24.56 7.86 6.19
N TYR A 125 -23.62 7.64 7.12
CA TYR A 125 -23.49 8.46 8.31
C TYR A 125 -22.96 9.86 7.93
N PRO A 126 -23.49 10.92 8.55
CA PRO A 126 -22.99 12.27 8.33
C PRO A 126 -21.56 12.44 8.87
N PRO A 127 -20.77 13.38 8.35
CA PRO A 127 -19.36 13.57 8.69
C PRO A 127 -19.03 13.64 10.17
N GLU A 128 -19.87 14.32 10.93
CA GLU A 128 -19.68 14.52 12.35
C GLU A 128 -19.74 13.20 13.15
N GLN A 129 -20.26 12.11 12.58
CA GLN A 129 -20.26 10.79 13.20
C GLN A 129 -19.08 9.91 12.79
N VAL A 130 -18.36 10.28 11.74
CA VAL A 130 -17.25 9.50 11.16
C VAL A 130 -15.89 10.09 11.57
N GLU A 131 -15.83 11.41 11.76
CA GLU A 131 -14.61 12.17 12.06
C GLU A 131 -14.31 12.32 13.56
N LEU A 132 -15.14 11.73 14.44
CA LEU A 132 -14.99 11.73 15.89
C LEU A 132 -13.90 10.77 16.41
#